data_AF-A0A3N9V1P0-F1
#
_entry.id   AF-A0A3N9V1P0-F1
#
_cell.length_a   1.000
_cell.length_b   1.000
_cell.length_c   1.000
_cell.angle_alpha   90.00
_cell.angle_beta   90.00
_cell.angle_gamma   90.00
#
_symmetry.space_group_name_H-M   'P 1'
#
loop_
_entity.id
_entity.type
_entity.pdbx_description
1 polymer ?
#
loop_
_entity_poly.entity_id
_entity_poly.type
_entity_poly.pdbx_seq_one_letter_code
_entity_poly.pdbx_strand_id
1 'polypeptide(L)'
;MIVSDDSAAQQSNQAYSQLLNEAAQKRALDDDTYQLSRVQSIAKPLVVQAVKMRPDTQKWQWDVHVLKSSEVNAWCMAGGKMAVYTGLLQKIQPTDDELAAVLGHEISHAMLSHQAEKMSRAMMQQAGITAGVIAASVFGVNVRGLAGIADSAATVALQLPNSREAETEADTVGLELSARAGFNPEAAVTLWQKMLKAGGSGAPEWLSTHPNPESRIAAMQAKSKQLMPIYEAVKQGKPVPPYVAPGQAPAKTAAQPVARPAAPKPRPAPVQQPAPAARQPSATTNSRPVTI
;
A
#
# COMPACT_ATOMS: atom_id res chain seq x y z
N MET A 1 -10.89 3.97 -19.67
CA MET A 1 -11.60 4.55 -18.51
C MET A 1 -12.19 5.90 -18.95
N ILE A 2 -13.43 6.23 -18.57
CA ILE A 2 -14.12 7.47 -19.01
C ILE A 2 -14.05 8.55 -17.93
N VAL A 3 -14.12 8.15 -16.66
CA VAL A 3 -13.94 9.02 -15.49
C VAL A 3 -12.45 9.11 -15.18
N SER A 4 -11.89 10.32 -15.08
CA SER A 4 -10.52 10.53 -14.61
C SER A 4 -10.44 10.47 -13.09
N ASP A 5 -9.26 10.23 -12.54
CA ASP A 5 -9.03 10.23 -11.09
C ASP A 5 -9.43 11.53 -10.41
N ASP A 6 -9.16 12.67 -11.05
CA ASP A 6 -9.54 13.98 -10.52
C ASP A 6 -11.06 14.17 -10.49
N SER A 7 -11.75 13.71 -11.55
CA SER A 7 -13.21 13.72 -11.60
C SER A 7 -13.80 12.76 -10.56
N ALA A 8 -13.22 11.57 -10.39
CA ALA A 8 -13.62 10.60 -9.38
C ALA A 8 -13.45 11.19 -7.98
N ALA A 9 -12.30 11.81 -7.67
CA ALA A 9 -12.05 12.45 -6.38
C ALA A 9 -13.04 13.59 -6.09
N GLN A 10 -13.35 14.43 -7.08
CA GLN A 10 -14.35 15.49 -6.92
C GLN A 10 -15.74 14.94 -6.62
N GLN A 11 -16.19 13.94 -7.39
CA GLN A 11 -17.50 13.31 -7.19
C GLN A 11 -17.56 12.58 -5.84
N SER A 12 -16.49 11.90 -5.45
CA SER A 12 -16.35 11.24 -4.16
C SER A 12 -16.42 12.22 -2.99
N ASN A 13 -15.77 13.38 -3.08
CA ASN A 13 -15.87 14.41 -2.02
C ASN A 13 -17.31 14.89 -1.81
N GLN A 14 -18.07 15.08 -2.89
CA GLN A 14 -19.46 15.48 -2.82
C GLN A 14 -20.33 14.37 -2.21
N ALA A 15 -20.22 13.14 -2.73
CA ALA A 15 -20.98 11.99 -2.23
C ALA A 15 -20.67 11.72 -0.75
N TYR A 16 -19.40 11.82 -0.36
CA TYR A 16 -18.96 11.64 1.02
C TYR A 16 -19.58 12.69 1.95
N SER A 17 -19.55 13.96 1.57
CA SER A 17 -20.13 15.04 2.38
C SER A 17 -21.63 14.85 2.58
N GLN A 18 -22.35 14.41 1.54
CA GLN A 18 -23.78 14.09 1.64
C GLN A 18 -24.03 12.91 2.58
N LEU A 19 -23.24 11.84 2.45
CA LEU A 19 -23.35 10.64 3.28
C LEU A 19 -23.08 10.96 4.76
N LEU A 20 -22.03 11.73 5.08
CA LEU A 20 -21.73 12.12 6.45
C LEU A 20 -22.84 13.00 7.05
N ASN A 21 -23.38 13.94 6.27
CA ASN A 21 -24.50 14.77 6.73
C ASN A 21 -25.74 13.93 7.05
N GLU A 22 -26.07 12.96 6.20
CA GLU A 22 -27.18 12.03 6.44
C GLU A 22 -26.94 11.15 7.68
N ALA A 23 -25.72 10.60 7.81
CA ALA A 23 -25.34 9.81 8.97
C ALA A 23 -25.41 10.63 10.28
N ALA A 24 -24.95 11.89 10.25
CA ALA A 24 -25.05 12.80 11.40
C ALA A 24 -26.50 13.05 11.82
N GLN A 25 -27.40 13.33 10.86
CA GLN A 25 -28.82 13.51 11.13
C GLN A 25 -29.47 12.27 11.76
N LYS A 26 -29.00 11.08 11.37
CA LYS A 26 -29.44 9.79 11.91
C LYS A 26 -28.75 9.39 13.21
N ARG A 27 -27.86 10.21 13.77
CA ARG A 27 -26.99 9.87 14.91
C ARG A 27 -26.21 8.56 14.67
N ALA A 28 -25.73 8.41 13.44
CA ALA A 28 -25.01 7.26 12.95
C ALA A 28 -23.55 7.60 12.56
N LEU A 29 -23.11 8.83 12.78
CA LEU A 29 -21.75 9.29 12.54
C LEU A 29 -20.99 9.40 13.86
N ASP A 30 -19.85 8.72 13.96
CA ASP A 30 -18.85 8.87 15.03
C ASP A 30 -19.42 8.74 16.46
N ASP A 31 -20.39 7.84 16.63
CA ASP A 31 -21.09 7.59 17.90
C ASP A 31 -20.11 7.11 19.01
N ASP A 32 -19.03 6.42 18.63
CA ASP A 32 -17.99 5.91 19.52
C ASP A 32 -16.66 6.62 19.24
N THR A 33 -16.34 7.62 20.08
CA THR A 33 -15.12 8.43 19.97
C THR A 33 -13.83 7.63 20.18
N TYR A 34 -13.88 6.54 20.97
CA TYR A 34 -12.73 5.66 21.15
C TYR A 34 -12.43 4.90 19.86
N GLN A 35 -13.45 4.32 19.23
CA GLN A 35 -13.28 3.63 17.95
C GLN A 35 -12.86 4.59 16.84
N LEU A 36 -13.42 5.82 16.80
CA LEU A 36 -12.96 6.84 15.87
C LEU A 36 -11.48 7.14 16.04
N SER A 37 -11.04 7.44 17.27
CA SER A 37 -9.63 7.73 17.56
C SER A 37 -8.72 6.57 17.18
N ARG A 38 -9.15 5.33 17.45
CA ARG A 38 -8.42 4.12 17.08
C ARG A 38 -8.27 4.01 15.55
N VAL A 39 -9.37 4.11 14.81
CA VAL A 39 -9.37 4.06 13.34
C VAL A 39 -8.48 5.14 12.74
N GLN A 40 -8.60 6.39 13.21
CA GLN A 40 -7.76 7.50 12.76
C GLN A 40 -6.27 7.29 13.07
N SER A 41 -5.94 6.73 14.24
CA SER A 41 -4.56 6.43 14.61
C SER A 41 -3.90 5.38 13.71
N ILE A 42 -4.69 4.44 13.20
CA ILE A 42 -4.24 3.39 12.27
C ILE A 42 -4.18 3.91 10.83
N ALA A 43 -5.18 4.67 10.39
CA ALA A 43 -5.24 5.24 9.04
C ALA A 43 -4.08 6.22 8.78
N LYS A 44 -3.68 7.02 9.78
CA LYS A 44 -2.65 8.05 9.64
C LYS A 44 -1.31 7.52 9.07
N PRO A 45 -0.63 6.51 9.66
CA PRO A 45 0.60 5.98 9.09
C PRO A 45 0.39 5.30 7.72
N LEU A 46 -0.78 4.70 7.45
CA LEU A 46 -1.12 4.16 6.12
C LEU A 46 -1.17 5.28 5.08
N VAL A 47 -1.87 6.38 5.35
CA VAL A 47 -1.96 7.54 4.47
C VAL A 47 -0.59 8.15 4.18
N VAL A 48 0.28 8.25 5.19
CA VAL A 48 1.66 8.72 5.00
C VAL A 48 2.42 7.86 3.98
N GLN A 49 2.23 6.54 4.01
CA GLN A 49 2.86 5.64 3.04
C GLN A 49 2.15 5.69 1.68
N ALA A 50 0.84 5.84 1.65
CA ALA A 50 0.06 5.99 0.42
C ALA A 50 0.55 7.21 -0.39
N VAL A 51 0.76 8.35 0.27
CA VAL A 51 1.32 9.56 -0.36
C VAL A 51 2.74 9.31 -0.86
N LYS A 52 3.58 8.55 -0.14
CA LYS A 52 4.94 8.21 -0.64
C LYS A 52 4.90 7.28 -1.85
N MET A 53 3.98 6.33 -1.87
CA MET A 53 3.82 5.33 -2.92
C MET A 53 3.14 5.92 -4.17
N ARG A 54 2.28 6.94 -3.98
CA ARG A 54 1.57 7.66 -5.04
C ARG A 54 1.55 9.18 -4.74
N PRO A 55 2.62 9.94 -5.06
CA PRO A 55 2.80 11.33 -4.66
C PRO A 55 1.70 12.32 -5.06
N ASP A 56 1.00 12.09 -6.18
CA ASP A 56 -0.11 12.94 -6.60
C ASP A 56 -1.30 12.91 -5.62
N THR A 57 -1.42 11.87 -4.79
CA THR A 57 -2.45 11.78 -3.73
C THR A 57 -2.18 12.70 -2.55
N GLN A 58 -1.05 13.43 -2.51
CA GLN A 58 -0.82 14.47 -1.51
C GLN A 58 -1.90 15.57 -1.56
N LYS A 59 -2.49 15.81 -2.74
CA LYS A 59 -3.58 16.79 -2.92
C LYS A 59 -4.94 16.30 -2.40
N TRP A 60 -5.05 15.02 -2.07
CA TRP A 60 -6.29 14.42 -1.58
C TRP A 60 -6.56 14.84 -0.13
N GLN A 61 -7.83 15.02 0.20
CA GLN A 61 -8.27 15.40 1.53
C GLN A 61 -8.57 14.14 2.34
N TRP A 62 -7.51 13.44 2.76
CA TRP A 62 -7.65 12.19 3.49
C TRP A 62 -8.45 12.37 4.78
N ASP A 63 -9.48 11.55 4.95
CA ASP A 63 -10.32 11.56 6.13
C ASP A 63 -10.96 10.20 6.37
N VAL A 64 -11.22 9.86 7.62
CA VAL A 64 -11.87 8.60 8.00
C VAL A 64 -12.83 8.80 9.16
N HIS A 65 -14.03 8.27 8.97
CA HIS A 65 -15.12 8.32 9.94
C HIS A 65 -15.64 6.91 10.26
N VAL A 66 -16.29 6.78 11.42
CA VAL A 66 -16.92 5.53 11.84
C VAL A 66 -18.43 5.67 11.69
N LEU A 67 -19.04 4.77 10.93
CA LEU A 67 -20.47 4.79 10.65
C LEU A 67 -21.19 3.65 11.38
N LYS A 68 -22.30 3.98 12.03
CA LYS A 68 -23.16 3.02 12.71
C LYS A 68 -23.91 2.19 11.68
N SER A 69 -23.41 0.99 11.45
CA SER A 69 -24.02 -0.03 10.60
C SER A 69 -23.69 -1.41 11.16
N SER A 70 -24.62 -2.35 11.06
CA SER A 70 -24.40 -3.73 11.47
C SER A 70 -23.60 -4.54 10.43
N GLU A 71 -23.40 -3.99 9.23
CA GLU A 71 -22.60 -4.60 8.19
C GLU A 71 -21.12 -4.67 8.57
N VAL A 72 -20.46 -5.75 8.15
CA VAL A 72 -19.01 -5.92 8.29
C VAL A 72 -18.39 -5.30 7.04
N ASN A 73 -18.09 -4.00 7.09
CA ASN A 73 -17.58 -3.29 5.92
C ASN A 73 -16.68 -2.10 6.28
N ALA A 74 -15.84 -1.72 5.33
CA ALA A 74 -15.09 -0.48 5.27
C ALA A 74 -14.88 -0.12 3.80
N TRP A 75 -14.63 1.14 3.49
CA TRP A 75 -14.35 1.57 2.12
C TRP A 75 -13.46 2.80 2.09
N CYS A 76 -12.77 2.99 0.97
CA CYS A 76 -12.01 4.20 0.66
C CYS A 76 -12.32 4.66 -0.76
N MET A 77 -12.83 5.88 -0.89
CA MET A 77 -13.08 6.50 -2.18
C MET A 77 -11.83 7.21 -2.72
N ALA A 78 -11.82 7.45 -4.04
CA ALA A 78 -10.92 8.42 -4.66
C ALA A 78 -11.00 9.76 -3.91
N GLY A 79 -9.85 10.43 -3.73
CA GLY A 79 -9.78 11.63 -2.89
C GLY A 79 -9.55 11.35 -1.40
N GLY A 80 -9.38 10.09 -1.01
CA GLY A 80 -8.94 9.69 0.33
C GLY A 80 -10.05 9.68 1.38
N LYS A 81 -11.31 9.57 0.96
CA LYS A 81 -12.47 9.60 1.85
C LYS A 81 -12.84 8.19 2.28
N MET A 82 -12.70 7.90 3.56
CA MET A 82 -12.86 6.55 4.11
C MET A 82 -14.03 6.47 5.09
N ALA A 83 -14.63 5.29 5.20
CA ALA A 83 -15.45 4.96 6.35
C ALA A 83 -15.24 3.53 6.82
N VAL A 84 -15.43 3.32 8.12
CA VAL A 84 -15.42 2.01 8.77
C VAL A 84 -16.75 1.79 9.46
N TYR A 85 -17.37 0.63 9.27
CA TYR A 85 -18.66 0.34 9.91
C TYR A 85 -18.49 -0.29 11.28
N THR A 86 -19.36 0.07 12.23
CA THR A 86 -19.35 -0.51 13.58
C THR A 86 -19.47 -2.04 13.57
N GLY A 87 -20.16 -2.63 12.59
CA GLY A 87 -20.29 -4.07 12.44
C GLY A 87 -18.95 -4.76 12.18
N LEU A 88 -18.02 -4.14 11.42
CA LEU A 88 -16.66 -4.65 11.27
C LEU A 88 -15.95 -4.71 12.63
N LEU A 89 -16.00 -3.60 13.37
CA LEU A 89 -15.30 -3.47 14.64
C LEU A 89 -15.86 -4.40 15.72
N GLN A 90 -17.19 -4.57 15.78
CA GLN A 90 -17.87 -5.31 16.84
C GLN A 90 -17.99 -6.81 16.56
N LYS A 91 -18.22 -7.21 15.30
CA LYS A 91 -18.41 -8.63 14.95
C LYS A 91 -17.09 -9.34 14.71
N ILE A 92 -16.16 -8.69 14.02
CA ILE A 92 -14.84 -9.29 13.71
C ILE A 92 -13.86 -9.07 14.85
N GLN A 93 -13.98 -7.95 15.58
CA GLN A 93 -13.06 -7.56 16.64
C GLN A 93 -11.60 -7.64 16.16
N PRO A 94 -11.26 -6.90 15.07
CA PRO A 94 -9.92 -6.94 14.52
C PRO A 94 -8.92 -6.35 15.52
N THR A 95 -7.71 -6.90 15.57
CA THR A 95 -6.56 -6.22 16.17
C THR A 95 -6.20 -4.97 15.35
N ASP A 96 -5.28 -4.14 15.85
CA ASP A 96 -4.85 -2.95 15.10
C ASP A 96 -4.15 -3.33 13.78
N ASP A 97 -3.34 -4.39 13.78
CA ASP A 97 -2.71 -4.91 12.56
C ASP A 97 -3.75 -5.47 11.56
N GLU A 98 -4.79 -6.14 12.05
CA GLU A 98 -5.87 -6.64 11.21
C GLU A 98 -6.72 -5.49 10.64
N LEU A 99 -7.04 -4.48 11.44
CA LEU A 99 -7.77 -3.31 10.96
C LEU A 99 -6.92 -2.50 9.97
N ALA A 100 -5.60 -2.44 10.18
CA ALA A 100 -4.68 -1.85 9.22
C ALA A 100 -4.66 -2.61 7.88
N ALA A 101 -4.77 -3.95 7.90
CA ALA A 101 -4.90 -4.73 6.67
C ALA A 101 -6.17 -4.39 5.89
N VAL A 102 -7.32 -4.22 6.56
CA VAL A 102 -8.57 -3.74 5.91
C VAL A 102 -8.36 -2.36 5.29
N LEU A 103 -7.90 -1.39 6.09
CA LEU A 103 -7.71 -0.02 5.61
C LEU A 103 -6.65 0.06 4.50
N GLY A 104 -5.59 -0.74 4.60
CA GLY A 104 -4.55 -0.82 3.58
C GLY A 104 -5.08 -1.33 2.25
N HIS A 105 -5.95 -2.35 2.27
CA HIS A 105 -6.65 -2.86 1.10
C HIS A 105 -7.56 -1.78 0.48
N GLU A 106 -8.40 -1.11 1.29
CA GLU A 106 -9.30 -0.06 0.80
C GLU A 106 -8.54 1.14 0.22
N ILE A 107 -7.49 1.62 0.91
CA ILE A 107 -6.62 2.70 0.40
C ILE A 107 -5.98 2.29 -0.93
N SER A 108 -5.65 1.01 -1.11
CA SER A 108 -5.08 0.52 -2.36
C SER A 108 -6.07 0.59 -3.52
N HIS A 109 -7.36 0.31 -3.30
CA HIS A 109 -8.39 0.55 -4.33
C HIS A 109 -8.43 2.01 -4.79
N ALA A 110 -8.32 2.95 -3.85
CA ALA A 110 -8.28 4.37 -4.19
C ALA A 110 -6.99 4.70 -4.95
N MET A 111 -5.83 4.27 -4.46
CA MET A 111 -4.52 4.54 -5.09
C MET A 111 -4.39 3.95 -6.49
N LEU A 112 -5.03 2.82 -6.77
CA LEU A 112 -4.98 2.13 -8.06
C LEU A 112 -6.13 2.55 -9.01
N SER A 113 -6.88 3.59 -8.65
CA SER A 113 -7.93 4.16 -9.51
C SER A 113 -9.10 3.21 -9.80
N HIS A 114 -9.27 2.15 -8.99
CA HIS A 114 -10.37 1.20 -9.13
C HIS A 114 -11.74 1.87 -8.96
N GLN A 115 -11.84 2.91 -8.13
CA GLN A 115 -13.09 3.67 -8.01
C GLN A 115 -13.43 4.43 -9.30
N ALA A 116 -12.45 5.02 -9.99
CA ALA A 116 -12.67 5.71 -11.27
C ALA A 116 -13.08 4.71 -12.36
N GLU A 117 -12.56 3.49 -12.33
CA GLU A 117 -13.03 2.38 -13.16
C GLU A 117 -14.49 2.02 -12.86
N LYS A 118 -14.84 1.84 -11.58
CA LYS A 118 -16.21 1.53 -11.16
C LYS A 118 -17.19 2.65 -11.53
N MET A 119 -16.82 3.91 -11.34
CA MET A 119 -17.63 5.06 -11.78
C MET A 119 -17.81 5.07 -13.30
N SER A 120 -16.75 4.76 -14.07
CA SER A 120 -16.85 4.63 -15.53
C SER A 120 -17.83 3.53 -15.93
N ARG A 121 -17.79 2.37 -15.25
CA ARG A 121 -18.73 1.26 -15.46
C ARG A 121 -20.16 1.65 -15.11
N ALA A 122 -20.37 2.32 -13.97
CA ALA A 122 -21.67 2.83 -13.55
C ALA A 122 -22.25 3.80 -14.59
N MET A 123 -21.45 4.74 -15.09
CA MET A 123 -21.88 5.68 -16.14
C MET A 123 -22.24 4.97 -17.45
N MET A 124 -21.47 3.97 -17.86
CA MET A 124 -21.78 3.18 -19.06
C MET A 124 -23.07 2.36 -18.89
N GLN A 125 -23.28 1.76 -17.71
CA GLN A 125 -24.52 1.04 -17.40
C GLN A 125 -25.73 1.98 -17.44
N GLN A 126 -25.62 3.17 -16.84
CA GLN A 126 -26.68 4.17 -16.84
C GLN A 126 -26.99 4.66 -18.27
N ALA A 127 -25.97 4.88 -19.09
CA ALA A 127 -26.13 5.25 -20.50
C ALA A 127 -26.80 4.13 -21.30
N GLY A 128 -26.43 2.87 -21.07
CA GLY A 128 -27.05 1.70 -21.71
C GLY A 128 -28.54 1.54 -21.33
N ILE A 129 -28.88 1.71 -20.05
CA ILE A 129 -30.27 1.72 -19.58
C ILE A 129 -31.05 2.85 -20.25
N THR A 130 -30.47 4.06 -20.30
CA THR A 130 -31.11 5.23 -20.92
C THR A 130 -31.33 5.01 -22.42
N ALA A 131 -30.34 4.48 -23.13
CA ALA A 131 -30.45 4.15 -24.55
C ALA A 131 -31.51 3.06 -24.81
N GLY A 132 -31.56 2.03 -23.96
CA GLY A 132 -32.58 0.98 -24.01
C GLY A 132 -33.99 1.52 -23.74
N VAL A 133 -34.13 2.44 -22.78
CA VAL A 133 -35.38 3.18 -22.49
C VAL A 133 -35.82 4.00 -23.70
N ILE A 134 -34.91 4.75 -24.32
CA ILE A 134 -35.22 5.53 -25.53
C ILE A 134 -35.65 4.59 -26.66
N ALA A 135 -34.90 3.52 -26.92
CA ALA A 135 -35.25 2.53 -27.93
C ALA A 135 -36.62 1.90 -27.66
N ALA A 136 -36.92 1.49 -26.42
CA ALA A 136 -38.22 0.92 -26.05
C ALA A 136 -39.38 1.94 -26.18
N SER A 137 -39.12 3.22 -25.92
CA SER A 137 -40.10 4.29 -26.07
C SER A 137 -40.47 4.54 -27.55
N VAL A 138 -39.53 4.33 -28.49
CA VAL A 138 -39.81 4.36 -29.94
C VAL A 138 -40.81 3.26 -30.34
N PHE A 139 -40.83 2.14 -29.61
CA PHE A 139 -41.80 1.05 -29.79
C PHE A 139 -43.07 1.18 -28.93
N GLY A 140 -43.32 2.35 -28.33
CA GLY A 140 -44.55 2.64 -27.57
C GLY A 140 -44.60 2.05 -26.15
N VAL A 141 -43.49 1.54 -25.63
CA VAL A 141 -43.42 1.02 -24.25
C VAL A 141 -43.23 2.20 -23.29
N ASN A 142 -44.21 2.45 -22.42
CA ASN A 142 -44.14 3.52 -21.43
C ASN A 142 -43.27 3.08 -20.24
N VAL A 143 -42.05 3.62 -20.18
CA VAL A 143 -41.03 3.28 -19.17
C VAL A 143 -40.80 4.41 -18.15
N ARG A 144 -41.80 5.30 -17.95
CA ARG A 144 -41.73 6.47 -17.04
C ARG A 144 -41.33 6.16 -15.57
N GLY A 145 -41.27 4.89 -15.15
CA GLY A 145 -40.83 4.49 -13.81
C GLY A 145 -39.31 4.31 -13.63
N LEU A 146 -38.50 4.34 -14.69
CA LEU A 146 -37.05 4.07 -14.61
C LEU A 146 -36.18 5.31 -14.30
N ALA A 147 -36.77 6.51 -14.24
CA ALA A 147 -36.06 7.77 -14.05
C ALA A 147 -35.68 8.10 -12.59
N GLY A 148 -35.75 7.12 -11.67
CA GLY A 148 -35.61 7.34 -10.22
C GLY A 148 -34.21 7.15 -9.64
N ILE A 149 -33.17 6.93 -10.44
CA ILE A 149 -31.81 6.75 -9.91
C ILE A 149 -31.20 8.13 -9.65
N ALA A 150 -31.48 8.67 -8.46
CA ALA A 150 -30.95 9.94 -7.97
C ALA A 150 -29.54 9.81 -7.33
N ASP A 151 -28.98 8.61 -7.29
CA ASP A 151 -27.67 8.35 -6.71
C ASP A 151 -26.56 8.79 -7.66
N SER A 152 -25.58 9.54 -7.13
CA SER A 152 -24.39 9.93 -7.89
C SER A 152 -23.64 8.68 -8.38
N ALA A 153 -22.94 8.79 -9.53
CA ALA A 153 -22.12 7.69 -10.03
C ALA A 153 -21.08 7.21 -9.00
N ALA A 154 -20.62 8.09 -8.10
CA ALA A 154 -19.73 7.76 -7.00
C ALA A 154 -20.41 6.87 -5.93
N THR A 155 -21.65 7.17 -5.56
CA THR A 155 -22.45 6.37 -4.62
C THR A 155 -22.78 5.00 -5.22
N VAL A 156 -23.20 4.95 -6.49
CA VAL A 156 -23.43 3.68 -7.20
C VAL A 156 -22.14 2.86 -7.30
N ALA A 157 -21.00 3.49 -7.58
CA ALA A 157 -19.72 2.81 -7.67
C ALA A 157 -19.24 2.18 -6.36
N LEU A 158 -19.73 2.63 -5.19
CA LEU A 158 -19.49 1.92 -3.92
C LEU A 158 -20.21 0.57 -3.85
N GLN A 159 -21.35 0.44 -4.53
CA GLN A 159 -22.18 -0.77 -4.53
C GLN A 159 -21.80 -1.74 -5.65
N LEU A 160 -20.94 -1.31 -6.57
CA LEU A 160 -20.46 -2.16 -7.65
C LEU A 160 -19.25 -2.99 -7.20
N PRO A 161 -19.22 -4.29 -7.56
CA PRO A 161 -18.07 -5.13 -7.27
C PRO A 161 -16.86 -4.68 -8.06
N ASN A 162 -15.70 -4.74 -7.39
CA ASN A 162 -14.40 -4.65 -8.03
C ASN A 162 -14.18 -5.86 -8.96
N SER A 163 -13.30 -5.68 -9.94
CA SER A 163 -12.82 -6.80 -10.75
C SER A 163 -11.91 -7.71 -9.91
N ARG A 164 -11.74 -8.96 -10.34
CA ARG A 164 -10.82 -9.92 -9.68
C ARG A 164 -9.36 -9.46 -9.73
N GLU A 165 -9.00 -8.77 -10.81
CA GLU A 165 -7.69 -8.17 -10.99
C GLU A 165 -7.49 -7.04 -9.97
N ALA A 166 -8.45 -6.11 -9.89
CA ALA A 166 -8.43 -5.01 -8.94
C ALA A 166 -8.29 -5.48 -7.48
N GLU A 167 -8.97 -6.56 -7.10
CA GLU A 167 -8.84 -7.14 -5.76
C GLU A 167 -7.46 -7.77 -5.52
N THR A 168 -6.90 -8.46 -6.51
CA THR A 168 -5.56 -9.06 -6.43
C THR A 168 -4.48 -7.97 -6.30
N GLU A 169 -4.64 -6.86 -7.02
CA GLU A 169 -3.76 -5.70 -6.91
C GLU A 169 -3.92 -5.01 -5.55
N ALA A 170 -5.15 -4.81 -5.08
CA ALA A 170 -5.44 -4.20 -3.79
C ALA A 170 -4.89 -5.03 -2.62
N ASP A 171 -4.94 -6.36 -2.68
CA ASP A 171 -4.28 -7.23 -1.70
C ASP A 171 -2.77 -7.03 -1.68
N THR A 172 -2.16 -7.04 -2.86
CA THR A 172 -0.71 -6.97 -3.00
C THR A 172 -0.18 -5.63 -2.51
N VAL A 173 -0.82 -4.54 -2.92
CA VAL A 173 -0.44 -3.17 -2.54
C VAL A 173 -0.85 -2.89 -1.09
N GLY A 174 -1.99 -3.38 -0.64
CA GLY A 174 -2.49 -3.17 0.73
C GLY A 174 -1.65 -3.85 1.80
N LEU A 175 -1.18 -5.07 1.52
CA LEU A 175 -0.22 -5.76 2.38
C LEU A 175 1.10 -5.00 2.49
N GLU A 176 1.61 -4.51 1.35
CA GLU A 176 2.86 -3.76 1.33
C GLU A 176 2.73 -2.40 2.01
N LEU A 177 1.60 -1.72 1.79
CA LEU A 177 1.24 -0.47 2.46
C LEU A 177 1.20 -0.66 3.99
N SER A 178 0.58 -1.73 4.45
CA SER A 178 0.51 -2.10 5.88
C SER A 178 1.89 -2.36 6.48
N ALA A 179 2.72 -3.16 5.81
CA ALA A 179 4.09 -3.43 6.25
C ALA A 179 4.94 -2.15 6.34
N ARG A 180 4.86 -1.28 5.33
CA ARG A 180 5.56 0.02 5.31
C ARG A 180 5.05 1.00 6.35
N ALA A 181 3.79 0.88 6.76
CA ALA A 181 3.19 1.66 7.83
C ALA A 181 3.51 1.12 9.23
N GLY A 182 4.19 -0.03 9.32
CA GLY A 182 4.61 -0.64 10.58
C GLY A 182 3.58 -1.58 11.21
N PHE A 183 2.62 -2.06 10.41
CA PHE A 183 1.66 -3.10 10.80
C PHE A 183 2.09 -4.46 10.27
N ASN A 184 1.83 -5.52 11.05
CA ASN A 184 2.24 -6.87 10.68
C ASN A 184 1.47 -7.36 9.44
N PRO A 185 2.13 -7.61 8.28
CA PRO A 185 1.44 -8.07 7.08
C PRO A 185 0.86 -9.48 7.21
N GLU A 186 1.28 -10.30 8.18
CA GLU A 186 0.67 -11.61 8.43
C GLU A 186 -0.73 -11.50 9.05
N ALA A 187 -1.08 -10.35 9.65
CA ALA A 187 -2.39 -10.13 10.26
C ALA A 187 -3.55 -10.18 9.25
N ALA A 188 -3.29 -9.93 7.96
CA ALA A 188 -4.31 -10.11 6.92
C ALA A 188 -4.82 -11.56 6.84
N VAL A 189 -3.96 -12.54 7.14
CA VAL A 189 -4.31 -13.97 7.14
C VAL A 189 -5.26 -14.29 8.30
N THR A 190 -4.95 -13.79 9.50
CA THR A 190 -5.79 -14.02 10.69
C THR A 190 -7.12 -13.28 10.57
N LEU A 191 -7.10 -12.05 10.07
CA LEU A 191 -8.30 -11.29 9.71
C LEU A 191 -9.19 -12.10 8.76
N TRP A 192 -8.61 -12.63 7.67
CA TRP A 192 -9.37 -13.38 6.69
C TRP A 192 -10.02 -14.63 7.29
N GLN A 193 -9.29 -15.38 8.11
CA GLN A 193 -9.83 -16.51 8.86
C GLN A 193 -10.98 -16.10 9.79
N LYS A 194 -10.87 -14.95 10.48
CA LYS A 194 -11.93 -14.42 11.34
C LYS A 194 -13.20 -14.12 10.55
N MET A 195 -13.09 -13.49 9.37
CA MET A 195 -14.30 -13.18 8.60
C MET A 195 -14.92 -14.40 7.93
N LEU A 196 -14.12 -15.38 7.49
CA LEU A 196 -14.63 -16.67 7.03
C LEU A 196 -15.44 -17.35 8.13
N LYS A 197 -14.93 -17.34 9.37
CA LYS A 197 -15.62 -17.88 10.53
C LYS A 197 -16.88 -17.10 10.89
N ALA A 198 -16.87 -15.79 10.71
CA ALA A 198 -18.02 -14.92 10.95
C ALA A 198 -19.13 -15.04 9.89
N GLY A 199 -19.00 -15.97 8.92
CA GLY A 199 -19.80 -16.11 7.71
C GLY A 199 -21.30 -15.77 7.81
N GLY A 200 -21.84 -15.22 6.72
CA GLY A 200 -23.24 -14.82 6.57
C GLY A 200 -23.45 -13.89 5.37
N SER A 201 -24.71 -13.57 5.05
CA SER A 201 -25.08 -12.52 4.11
C SER A 201 -24.61 -11.17 4.66
N GLY A 202 -23.47 -10.68 4.17
CA GLY A 202 -22.75 -9.53 4.73
C GLY A 202 -21.27 -9.77 4.97
N ALA A 203 -20.71 -10.89 4.50
CA ALA A 203 -19.28 -11.00 4.26
C ALA A 203 -18.87 -9.82 3.35
N PRO A 204 -17.87 -9.01 3.73
CA PRO A 204 -17.37 -7.92 2.90
C PRO A 204 -17.23 -8.29 1.42
N GLU A 205 -17.42 -7.32 0.52
CA GLU A 205 -17.38 -7.59 -0.93
C GLU A 205 -16.05 -8.23 -1.38
N TRP A 206 -14.95 -7.89 -0.71
CA TRP A 206 -13.66 -8.56 -0.91
C TRP A 206 -13.72 -10.08 -0.62
N LEU A 207 -14.52 -10.57 0.34
CA LEU A 207 -14.73 -12.02 0.55
C LEU A 207 -15.55 -12.68 -0.58
N SER A 208 -16.36 -11.92 -1.30
CA SER A 208 -17.36 -12.45 -2.24
C SER A 208 -16.86 -12.54 -3.69
N THR A 209 -15.84 -11.77 -4.07
CA THR A 209 -15.34 -11.68 -5.46
C THR A 209 -14.28 -12.74 -5.82
N HIS A 210 -13.73 -13.46 -4.83
CA HIS A 210 -12.76 -14.54 -5.02
C HIS A 210 -13.38 -15.93 -4.81
N PRO A 211 -13.45 -16.79 -5.84
CA PRO A 211 -14.14 -18.07 -5.74
C PRO A 211 -13.35 -19.14 -4.96
N ASN A 212 -12.07 -18.91 -4.66
CA ASN A 212 -11.25 -19.83 -3.88
C ASN A 212 -10.56 -19.09 -2.71
N PRO A 213 -11.20 -19.08 -1.53
CA PRO A 213 -10.65 -18.48 -0.32
C PRO A 213 -9.28 -19.02 0.08
N GLU A 214 -9.00 -20.32 -0.15
CA GLU A 214 -7.73 -20.96 0.22
C GLU A 214 -6.58 -20.45 -0.64
N SER A 215 -6.81 -20.28 -1.94
CA SER A 215 -5.80 -19.73 -2.86
C SER A 215 -5.44 -18.29 -2.50
N ARG A 216 -6.43 -17.48 -2.07
CA ARG A 216 -6.18 -16.11 -1.62
C ARG A 216 -5.38 -16.09 -0.31
N ILE A 217 -5.72 -16.94 0.66
CA ILE A 217 -4.95 -17.08 1.90
C ILE A 217 -3.49 -17.46 1.60
N ALA A 218 -3.26 -18.43 0.71
CA ALA A 218 -1.91 -18.84 0.33
C ALA A 218 -1.12 -17.71 -0.34
N ALA A 219 -1.76 -16.93 -1.22
CA ALA A 219 -1.16 -15.77 -1.85
C ALA A 219 -0.81 -14.68 -0.83
N MET A 220 -1.73 -14.38 0.10
CA MET A 220 -1.48 -13.44 1.21
C MET A 220 -0.31 -13.91 2.07
N GLN A 221 -0.28 -15.18 2.50
CA GLN A 221 0.82 -15.75 3.28
C GLN A 221 2.17 -15.61 2.57
N ALA A 222 2.22 -15.94 1.27
CA ALA A 222 3.43 -15.83 0.48
C ALA A 222 3.90 -14.36 0.37
N LYS A 223 2.98 -13.43 0.11
CA LYS A 223 3.31 -11.99 0.04
C LYS A 223 3.71 -11.43 1.40
N SER A 224 3.01 -11.78 2.49
CA SER A 224 3.37 -11.36 3.85
C SER A 224 4.78 -11.79 4.21
N LYS A 225 5.17 -13.03 3.90
CA LYS A 225 6.55 -13.51 4.10
C LYS A 225 7.59 -12.68 3.34
N GLN A 226 7.28 -12.25 2.12
CA GLN A 226 8.16 -11.37 1.34
C GLN A 226 8.27 -9.96 1.96
N LEU A 227 7.22 -9.50 2.65
CA LEU A 227 7.13 -8.17 3.24
C LEU A 227 7.65 -8.11 4.68
N MET A 228 7.83 -9.23 5.36
CA MET A 228 8.37 -9.28 6.73
C MET A 228 9.67 -8.49 6.91
N PRO A 229 10.68 -8.58 6.02
CA PRO A 229 11.88 -7.75 6.14
C PRO A 229 11.62 -6.23 6.10
N ILE A 230 10.61 -5.79 5.33
CA ILE A 230 10.19 -4.37 5.29
C ILE A 230 9.56 -3.99 6.63
N TYR A 231 8.60 -4.78 7.10
CA TYR A 231 7.92 -4.57 8.38
C TYR A 231 8.94 -4.49 9.53
N GLU A 232 9.85 -5.46 9.64
CA GLU A 232 10.89 -5.50 10.66
C GLU A 232 11.83 -4.28 10.61
N ALA A 233 12.22 -3.86 9.41
CA ALA A 233 13.03 -2.65 9.23
C ALA A 233 12.29 -1.40 9.74
N VAL A 234 11.00 -1.24 9.43
CA VAL A 234 10.17 -0.15 9.97
C VAL A 234 10.11 -0.21 11.49
N LYS A 235 9.87 -1.38 12.08
CA LYS A 235 9.81 -1.56 13.54
C LYS A 235 11.13 -1.23 14.24
N GLN A 236 12.26 -1.39 13.54
CA GLN A 236 13.60 -1.08 14.03
C GLN A 236 14.05 0.34 13.69
N GLY A 237 13.21 1.16 13.04
CA GLY A 237 13.58 2.50 12.57
C GLY A 237 14.65 2.50 11.48
N LYS A 238 14.82 1.38 10.77
CA LYS A 238 15.79 1.23 9.68
C LYS A 238 15.21 1.73 8.35
N PRO A 239 16.07 2.19 7.41
CA PRO A 239 15.62 2.53 6.07
C PRO A 239 14.97 1.33 5.37
N VAL A 240 13.84 1.57 4.71
CA VAL A 240 13.18 0.58 3.84
C VAL A 240 13.47 0.89 2.37
N PRO A 241 13.57 -0.14 1.50
CA PRO A 241 13.71 0.07 0.07
C PRO A 241 12.55 0.93 -0.49
N PRO A 242 12.78 1.72 -1.54
CA PRO A 242 11.69 2.43 -2.23
C PRO A 242 10.58 1.47 -2.67
N TYR A 243 9.36 1.98 -2.74
CA TYR A 243 8.25 1.25 -3.34
C TYR A 243 8.45 1.10 -4.86
N VAL A 244 8.07 -0.04 -5.39
CA VAL A 244 8.06 -0.33 -6.82
C VAL A 244 6.64 -0.76 -7.18
N ALA A 245 5.98 0.01 -8.04
CA ALA A 245 4.61 -0.30 -8.44
C ALA A 245 4.55 -1.65 -9.19
N PRO A 246 3.46 -2.43 -9.05
CA PRO A 246 3.21 -3.61 -9.86
C PRO A 246 3.40 -3.33 -11.35
N GLY A 247 4.07 -4.25 -12.07
CA GLY A 247 4.35 -4.10 -13.50
C GLY A 247 5.54 -3.18 -13.84
N GLN A 248 6.13 -2.47 -12.86
CA GLN A 248 7.38 -1.75 -13.05
C GLN A 248 8.54 -2.64 -12.55
N ALA A 249 9.54 -2.88 -13.41
CA ALA A 249 10.77 -3.50 -12.94
C ALA A 249 11.39 -2.58 -11.87
N PRO A 250 11.94 -3.12 -10.77
CA PRO A 250 12.69 -2.30 -9.84
C PRO A 250 13.75 -1.56 -10.64
N ALA A 251 13.76 -0.22 -10.53
CA ALA A 251 14.81 0.58 -11.12
C ALA A 251 16.13 -0.09 -10.72
N LYS A 252 16.94 -0.50 -11.72
CA LYS A 252 18.26 -1.07 -11.44
C LYS A 252 18.92 -0.08 -10.50
N THR A 253 19.05 -0.46 -9.24
CA THR A 253 19.76 0.35 -8.26
C THR A 253 21.09 0.56 -8.92
N ALA A 254 21.41 1.81 -9.31
CA ALA A 254 22.75 2.14 -9.73
C ALA A 254 23.61 1.60 -8.60
N ALA A 255 24.37 0.54 -8.89
CA ALA A 255 25.25 -0.04 -7.91
C ALA A 255 26.02 1.15 -7.35
N GLN A 256 25.90 1.40 -6.05
CA GLN A 256 26.82 2.31 -5.39
C GLN A 256 28.19 1.88 -5.90
N PRO A 257 29.01 2.79 -6.46
CA PRO A 257 30.30 2.40 -6.97
C PRO A 257 30.97 1.68 -5.81
N VAL A 258 31.15 0.37 -5.95
CA VAL A 258 31.88 -0.43 -4.97
C VAL A 258 33.17 0.34 -4.81
N ALA A 259 33.38 0.89 -3.61
CA ALA A 259 34.61 1.61 -3.33
C ALA A 259 35.72 0.65 -3.76
N ARG A 260 36.45 1.03 -4.81
CA ARG A 260 37.60 0.26 -5.26
C ARG A 260 38.40 -0.06 -4.00
N PRO A 261 38.81 -1.32 -3.77
CA PRO A 261 39.75 -1.59 -2.69
C PRO A 261 40.88 -0.57 -2.84
N ALA A 262 41.19 0.15 -1.76
CA ALA A 262 42.27 1.12 -1.77
C ALA A 262 43.48 0.44 -2.41
N ALA A 263 44.09 1.11 -3.39
CA ALA A 263 45.28 0.59 -4.05
C ALA A 263 46.26 0.10 -2.97
N PRO A 264 46.86 -1.08 -3.13
CA PRO A 264 47.82 -1.57 -2.15
C PRO A 264 48.86 -0.47 -1.94
N LYS A 265 49.11 -0.12 -0.66
CA LYS A 265 50.12 0.87 -0.31
C LYS A 265 51.41 0.52 -1.06
N PRO A 266 52.11 1.51 -1.66
CA PRO A 266 53.37 1.24 -2.34
C PRO A 266 54.29 0.49 -1.39
N ARG A 267 54.93 -0.58 -1.88
CA ARG A 267 55.92 -1.34 -1.11
C ARG A 267 56.92 -0.34 -0.50
N PRO A 268 57.33 -0.52 0.76
CA PRO A 268 58.43 0.25 1.31
C PRO A 268 59.63 0.11 0.37
N ALA A 269 60.30 1.23 0.10
CA ALA A 269 61.51 1.25 -0.71
C ALA A 269 62.50 0.20 -0.18
N PRO A 270 63.22 -0.53 -1.05
CA PRO A 270 64.21 -1.49 -0.61
C PRO A 270 65.22 -0.77 0.29
N VAL A 271 65.43 -1.33 1.48
CA VAL A 271 66.50 -0.91 2.39
C VAL A 271 67.80 -1.00 1.60
N GLN A 272 68.44 0.14 1.36
CA GLN A 272 69.79 0.15 0.82
C GLN A 272 70.70 -0.55 1.82
N GLN A 273 71.21 -1.72 1.44
CA GLN A 273 72.30 -2.35 2.17
C GLN A 273 73.51 -1.40 2.10
N PRO A 274 74.22 -1.15 3.21
CA PRO A 274 75.43 -0.35 3.17
C PRO A 274 76.48 -1.03 2.28
N ALA A 275 77.16 -0.23 1.47
CA ALA A 275 78.21 -0.68 0.56
C ALA A 275 79.32 -1.45 1.30
N PRO A 276 79.91 -2.49 0.69
CA PRO A 276 80.98 -3.25 1.30
C PRO A 276 82.22 -2.38 1.52
N ALA A 277 82.80 -2.47 2.72
CA ALA A 277 84.03 -1.79 3.08
C ALA A 277 85.18 -2.16 2.12
N ALA A 278 85.90 -1.15 1.64
CA ALA A 278 87.08 -1.31 0.79
C ALA A 278 88.14 -2.16 1.50
N ARG A 279 88.60 -3.22 0.83
CA ARG A 279 89.77 -4.01 1.24
C ARG A 279 91.01 -3.12 1.25
N GLN A 280 91.65 -3.00 2.40
CA GLN A 280 92.99 -2.43 2.51
C GLN A 280 94.02 -3.39 1.88
N PRO A 281 95.06 -2.88 1.19
CA PRO A 281 96.13 -3.70 0.64
C PRO A 281 97.07 -4.19 1.74
N SER A 282 97.40 -5.48 1.69
CA SER A 282 98.41 -6.12 2.53
C SER A 282 99.79 -5.50 2.26
N ALA A 283 100.32 -4.74 3.22
CA ALA A 283 101.71 -4.33 3.23
C ALA A 283 102.50 -5.22 4.20
N THR A 284 103.44 -5.95 3.64
CA THR A 284 104.48 -6.74 4.28
C THR A 284 105.41 -5.84 5.10
N THR A 285 105.44 -6.00 6.42
CA THR A 285 106.51 -5.40 7.25
C THR A 285 107.45 -6.49 7.75
N ASN A 286 108.65 -6.43 7.21
CA ASN A 286 109.81 -7.25 7.51
C ASN A 286 110.45 -6.71 8.80
N SER A 287 110.35 -7.44 9.90
CA SER A 287 111.03 -7.10 11.15
C SER A 287 112.45 -7.66 11.13
N ARG A 288 113.45 -6.77 11.08
CA ARG A 288 114.82 -7.08 11.54
C ARG A 288 115.17 -6.19 12.74
N PRO A 289 115.86 -6.73 13.76
CA PRO A 289 116.07 -6.10 15.06
C PRO A 289 117.43 -5.39 15.14
N VAL A 290 117.58 -4.34 15.97
CA VAL A 290 118.80 -3.88 16.70
C VAL A 290 118.31 -2.82 17.72
N THR A 291 118.31 -3.03 19.05
CA THR A 291 119.35 -2.71 20.07
C THR A 291 119.76 -1.22 20.06
N ILE A 292 119.66 -0.44 21.14
CA ILE A 292 120.44 -0.42 22.40
C ILE A 292 119.60 0.29 23.46
#